data_AF-A0A431ITD4-F1
#
_entry.id   AF-A0A431ITD4-F1
#
_cell.length_a   1.000
_cell.length_b   1.000
_cell.length_c   1.000
_cell.angle_alpha   90.00
_cell.angle_beta   90.00
_cell.angle_gamma   90.00
#
_symmetry.space_group_name_H-M   'P 1'
#
loop_
_entity.id
_entity.type
_entity.pdbx_description
1 polymer ?
#
loop_
_entity_poly.entity_id
_entity_poly.type
_entity_poly.pdbx_seq_one_letter_code
_entity_poly.pdbx_strand_id
1 'polypeptide(L)' 'IQPGNPQQNGYVERFNRTMRYELLNQCLFESIEQVKQQSTQWLWMYNNVRPHMANGGIPPVFKK' A
#
# COMPACT_ATOMS: atom_id res chain seq x y z
N ILE A 1 11.42 11.08 8.07
CA ILE A 1 11.86 11.45 6.71
C ILE A 1 12.50 12.82 6.82
N GLN A 2 13.76 12.94 6.43
CA GLN A 2 14.49 14.20 6.44
C GLN A 2 14.09 15.02 5.21
N PRO A 3 13.78 16.33 5.36
CA PRO A 3 13.56 17.21 4.22
C PRO A 3 14.77 17.19 3.28
N GLY A 4 14.52 17.10 1.97
CA GLY A 4 15.60 17.07 0.97
C GLY A 4 16.30 15.72 0.79
N ASN A 5 15.83 14.62 1.40
CA ASN A 5 16.39 13.29 1.19
C ASN A 5 15.36 12.29 0.59
N PRO A 6 15.21 12.26 -0.76
CA PRO A 6 14.25 11.39 -1.45
C PRO A 6 14.49 9.90 -1.23
N GLN A 7 15.72 9.45 -0.95
CA GLN A 7 16.03 8.03 -0.76
C GLN A 7 15.31 7.44 0.47
N GLN A 8 14.93 8.28 1.44
CA GLN A 8 14.15 7.86 2.60
C GLN A 8 12.65 7.61 2.28
N ASN A 9 12.16 8.06 1.11
CA ASN A 9 10.75 7.91 0.71
C ASN A 9 10.46 6.63 -0.08
N GLY A 10 11.48 5.88 -0.50
CA GLY A 10 11.30 4.79 -1.48
C GLY A 10 10.28 3.72 -1.05
N TYR A 11 10.14 3.45 0.25
CA TYR A 11 9.10 2.53 0.75
C TYR A 11 7.68 3.09 0.55
N VAL A 12 7.45 4.34 0.94
CA VAL A 12 6.12 4.96 0.84
C VAL A 12 5.73 5.20 -0.62
N GLU A 13 6.70 5.55 -1.47
CA GLU A 13 6.50 5.71 -2.91
C GLU A 13 6.10 4.38 -3.56
N ARG A 14 6.80 3.29 -3.21
CA ARG A 14 6.45 1.95 -3.69
C ARG A 14 5.04 1.53 -3.24
N PHE A 15 4.70 1.78 -1.98
CA PHE A 15 3.37 1.52 -1.44
C PHE A 15 2.30 2.30 -2.23
N ASN A 16 2.44 3.62 -2.36
CA ASN A 16 1.49 4.48 -3.06
C ASN A 16 1.32 4.09 -4.53
N ARG A 17 2.42 3.73 -5.20
CA ARG A 17 2.37 3.22 -6.58
C ARG A 17 1.54 1.95 -6.67
N THR A 18 1.73 1.01 -5.74
CA THR A 18 1.01 -0.27 -5.73
C THR A 18 -0.48 -0.05 -5.47
N MET A 19 -0.84 0.75 -4.47
CA MET A 19 -2.24 1.11 -4.17
C MET A 19 -2.92 1.77 -5.37
N ARG A 20 -2.23 2.67 -6.06
CA ARG A 20 -2.76 3.33 -7.25
C ARG A 20 -3.08 2.32 -8.35
N TYR A 21 -2.15 1.44 -8.69
CA TYR A 21 -2.36 0.47 -9.78
C TYR A 21 -3.38 -0.62 -9.46
N GLU A 22 -3.45 -1.06 -8.20
CA GLU A 22 -4.24 -2.23 -7.82
C GLU A 22 -5.63 -1.88 -7.27
N LEU A 23 -5.82 -0.67 -6.76
CA LEU A 23 -7.10 -0.21 -6.24
C LEU A 23 -7.61 1.00 -7.02
N LEU A 24 -6.91 2.13 -6.95
CA LEU A 24 -7.48 3.41 -7.39
C LEU A 24 -7.73 3.47 -8.90
N ASN A 25 -6.88 2.83 -9.70
CA ASN A 25 -7.04 2.77 -11.16
C ASN A 25 -8.01 1.67 -11.61
N GLN A 26 -8.37 0.72 -10.74
CA GLN A 26 -9.23 -0.41 -11.09
C GLN A 26 -10.71 -0.14 -10.80
N CYS A 27 -11.02 0.91 -10.04
CA CYS A 27 -12.35 1.17 -9.54
C CYS A 27 -12.80 2.60 -9.88
N LEU A 28 -14.02 2.72 -10.37
CA LEU A 28 -14.76 3.99 -10.32
C LEU A 28 -15.46 4.06 -8.98
N PHE A 29 -15.30 5.19 -8.29
CA PHE A 29 -15.92 5.41 -6.99
C PHE A 29 -17.06 6.41 -7.11
N GLU A 30 -18.14 6.13 -6.41
CA GLU A 30 -19.36 6.94 -6.37
C GLU A 30 -19.36 7.89 -5.16
N SER A 31 -18.55 7.60 -4.14
CA SER A 31 -18.44 8.43 -2.94
C SER A 31 -17.09 8.31 -2.25
N ILE A 32 -16.74 9.31 -1.43
CA ILE A 32 -15.55 9.30 -0.58
C ILE A 32 -15.64 8.15 0.45
N GLU A 33 -16.84 7.84 0.94
CA GLU A 33 -17.04 6.74 1.87
C GLU A 33 -16.67 5.39 1.24
N GLN A 34 -17.08 5.17 0.00
CA GLN A 34 -16.71 3.96 -0.75
C GLN A 34 -15.19 3.87 -0.95
N VAL A 35 -14.52 4.97 -1.30
CA VAL A 35 -13.05 5.03 -1.40
C VAL A 35 -12.40 4.62 -0.08
N LYS A 36 -12.88 5.17 1.05
CA LYS A 36 -12.34 4.87 2.38
C LYS A 36 -12.49 3.40 2.73
N GLN A 37 -13.69 2.83 2.58
CA GLN A 37 -13.95 1.43 2.90
C GLN A 37 -13.05 0.49 2.08
N GLN A 38 -13.00 0.68 0.75
CA GLN A 38 -12.16 -0.16 -0.11
C GLN A 38 -10.67 0.03 0.18
N SER A 39 -10.23 1.27 0.46
CA SER A 39 -8.83 1.54 0.84
C SER A 39 -8.45 0.86 2.14
N THR A 40 -9.34 0.86 3.14
CA THR A 40 -9.13 0.16 4.42
C THR A 40 -9.01 -1.35 4.22
N GLN A 41 -9.91 -1.94 3.44
CA GLN A 41 -9.86 -3.37 3.13
C GLN A 41 -8.57 -3.73 2.38
N TRP A 42 -8.22 -2.95 1.35
CA TRP A 42 -7.01 -3.17 0.57
C TRP A 42 -5.76 -3.04 1.44
N LEU A 43 -5.69 -2.05 2.32
CA LEU A 43 -4.58 -1.87 3.26
C LEU A 43 -4.43 -3.08 4.20
N TRP A 44 -5.53 -3.62 4.69
CA TRP A 44 -5.51 -4.84 5.49
C TRP A 44 -4.93 -6.02 4.71
N MET A 45 -5.38 -6.22 3.46
CA MET A 45 -4.86 -7.27 2.58
C MET A 45 -3.36 -7.09 2.29
N TYR A 46 -2.94 -5.87 1.99
CA TYR A 46 -1.53 -5.54 1.73
C TYR A 46 -0.65 -5.87 2.94
N ASN A 47 -1.09 -5.53 4.17
CA ASN A 47 -0.27 -5.73 5.37
C ASN A 47 -0.32 -7.16 5.92
N ASN A 48 -1.43 -7.89 5.73
CA ASN A 48 -1.65 -9.18 6.40
C ASN A 48 -1.54 -10.39 5.46
N VAL A 49 -1.71 -10.20 4.15
CA VAL A 49 -1.82 -11.33 3.19
C VAL A 49 -0.79 -11.25 2.07
N ARG A 50 -0.49 -10.06 1.55
CA ARG A 50 0.40 -9.91 0.39
C ARG A 50 1.82 -10.39 0.71
N PRO A 51 2.40 -11.33 -0.06
CA PRO A 51 3.80 -11.72 0.11
C PRO A 51 4.75 -10.64 -0.42
N HIS A 52 5.79 -10.29 0.35
CA HIS A 52 6.84 -9.37 -0.10
C HIS A 52 8.17 -10.08 -0.24
N MET A 53 8.70 -10.15 -1.47
CA MET A 53 10.00 -10.79 -1.75
C MET A 53 11.15 -10.19 -0.93
N ALA A 54 11.12 -8.87 -0.68
CA ALA A 54 12.13 -8.20 0.15
C ALA A 54 12.11 -8.66 1.62
N ASN A 55 11.03 -9.29 2.07
CA ASN A 55 10.87 -9.86 3.41
C ASN A 55 10.87 -11.40 3.38
N GLY A 56 11.47 -12.04 2.36
CA GLY A 56 11.48 -13.51 2.26
C GLY A 56 10.11 -14.11 1.92
N GLY A 57 9.24 -13.35 1.26
CA GLY A 57 7.93 -13.83 0.81
C GLY A 57 6.83 -13.74 1.87
N ILE A 58 7.10 -13.15 3.04
CA ILE A 58 6.08 -12.98 4.09
C ILE A 58 5.38 -11.62 3.98
N PRO A 59 4.14 -11.51 4.49
CA PRO A 59 3.44 -10.23 4.62
C PRO A 59 4.12 -9.24 5.57
N PRO A 60 3.89 -7.93 5.41
CA PRO A 60 4.51 -6.89 6.23
C PRO A 60 4.30 -7.06 7.74
N VAL A 61 3.15 -7.59 8.18
CA VAL A 61 2.85 -7.80 9.61
C VAL A 61 3.83 -8.77 10.30
N PHE A 62 4.47 -9.66 9.55
CA PHE A 62 5.44 -10.63 10.09
C PHE A 62 6.88 -10.12 10.04
N LYS A 63 7.11 -8.92 9.51
CA LYS A 63 8.42 -8.28 9.52
C LYS A 63 8.70 -7.80 10.95
N LYS A 64 9.63 -8.47 11.65
CA LYS A 64 10.17 -8.04 12.94
C LYS A 64 11.10 -6.83 12.79
#